data_AF-A0A7J5DWT7-F1
#
_entry.id   AF-A0A7J5DWT7-F1
#
_cell.length_a   1.000
_cell.length_b   1.000
_cell.length_c   1.000
_cell.angle_alpha   90.00
_cell.angle_beta   90.00
_cell.angle_gamma   90.00
#
_symmetry.space_group_name_H-M   'P 1'
#
loop_
_entity.id
_entity.type
_entity.pdbx_description
1 polymer ?
#
loop_
_entity_poly.entity_id
_entity_poly.type
_entity_poly.pdbx_seq_one_letter_code
_entity_poly.pdbx_strand_id
1 'polypeptide(L)'
;MSHADRRRAIEVIAGLDVTAVVYRSKVRDPRKARAELMRAVLEEARATSAQRVVVERDDAAVALDAAVARQLRSEVVHLRAVEEPLLWLSDATAWCVHRSGDWRTAVAPIIRDGRFPKRSEPG
;
A
#
# COMPACT_ATOMS: atom_id res chain seq x y z
N MET A 1 -5.03 -4.94 22.17
CA MET A 1 -4.16 -5.92 21.48
C MET A 1 -2.76 -5.84 22.06
N SER A 2 -2.30 -6.93 22.68
CA SER A 2 -0.98 -7.03 23.33
C SER A 2 0.15 -7.12 22.28
N HIS A 3 1.41 -7.04 22.73
CA HIS A 3 2.58 -7.26 21.86
C HIS A 3 2.61 -8.69 21.29
N ALA A 4 2.20 -9.68 22.09
CA ALA A 4 2.11 -11.07 21.67
C ALA A 4 1.03 -11.25 20.59
N ASP A 5 -0.12 -10.61 20.73
CA ASP A 5 -1.20 -10.68 19.75
C ASP A 5 -0.77 -10.09 18.40
N ARG A 6 -0.07 -8.95 18.41
CA ARG A 6 0.50 -8.33 17.20
C ARG A 6 1.49 -9.26 16.51
N ARG A 7 2.39 -9.87 17.29
CA ARG A 7 3.39 -10.82 16.77
C ARG A 7 2.71 -11.99 16.09
N ARG A 8 1.70 -12.57 16.74
CA ARG A 8 0.95 -13.71 16.19
C ARG A 8 0.22 -13.36 14.90
N ALA A 9 -0.42 -12.19 14.83
CA ALA A 9 -1.09 -11.73 13.62
C ALA A 9 -0.11 -11.58 12.44
N ILE A 10 1.08 -11.04 12.69
CA ILE A 10 2.11 -10.83 11.66
C ILE A 10 2.69 -12.16 11.15
N GLU A 11 2.88 -13.14 12.03
CA GLU A 11 3.28 -14.50 11.61
C GLU A 11 2.24 -15.15 10.70
N VAL A 12 0.95 -14.98 11.02
CA VAL A 12 -0.13 -15.47 10.16
C VAL A 12 -0.08 -14.78 8.80
N ILE A 13 0.03 -13.44 8.78
CA ILE A 13 0.14 -12.66 7.53
C ILE A 13 1.33 -13.12 6.68
N ALA A 14 2.48 -13.34 7.29
CA ALA A 14 3.70 -13.74 6.59
C ALA A 14 3.62 -15.16 5.99
N GLY A 15 2.68 -15.99 6.46
CA GLY A 15 2.42 -17.33 5.92
C GLY A 15 1.31 -17.38 4.86
N LEU A 16 0.66 -16.26 4.54
CA LEU A 16 -0.35 -16.22 3.48
C LEU A 16 0.31 -16.18 2.10
N ASP A 17 -0.38 -16.71 1.09
CA ASP A 17 0.02 -16.58 -0.31
C ASP A 17 -0.34 -15.18 -0.84
N VAL A 18 0.40 -14.19 -0.35
CA VAL A 18 0.23 -12.77 -0.71
C VAL A 18 1.58 -12.16 -1.05
N THR A 19 1.55 -11.13 -1.89
CA THR A 19 2.72 -10.30 -2.17
C THR A 19 2.43 -8.86 -1.75
N ALA A 20 3.32 -8.30 -0.94
CA ALA A 20 3.30 -6.91 -0.54
C ALA A 20 4.39 -6.10 -1.25
N VAL A 21 4.01 -4.94 -1.76
CA VAL A 21 4.92 -3.93 -2.31
C VAL A 21 4.79 -2.67 -1.47
N VAL A 22 5.91 -2.17 -0.94
CA VAL A 22 5.90 -0.99 -0.07
C VAL A 22 6.45 0.22 -0.80
N TYR A 23 5.58 1.22 -0.97
CA TYR A 23 5.91 2.48 -1.61
C TYR A 23 6.33 3.53 -0.59
N ARG A 24 7.33 4.34 -0.94
CA ARG A 24 7.82 5.46 -0.11
C ARG A 24 8.01 6.70 -0.96
N SER A 25 7.54 7.84 -0.45
CA SER A 25 7.78 9.14 -1.04
C SER A 25 8.82 9.91 -0.24
N LYS A 26 9.62 10.73 -0.92
CA LYS A 26 10.52 11.73 -0.29
C LYS A 26 9.88 13.12 -0.24
N VAL A 27 8.67 13.29 -0.78
CA VAL A 27 7.95 14.55 -0.81
C VAL A 27 7.46 14.87 0.59
N ARG A 28 7.74 16.10 1.06
CA ARG A 28 7.37 16.54 2.42
C ARG A 28 5.91 16.93 2.55
N ASP A 29 5.31 17.43 1.47
CA ASP A 29 3.89 17.80 1.44
C ASP A 29 3.03 16.51 1.39
N PRO A 30 2.20 16.23 2.40
CA PRO A 30 1.46 14.97 2.48
C PRO A 30 0.50 14.74 1.30
N ARG A 31 -0.11 15.82 0.80
CA ARG A 31 -1.06 15.75 -0.32
C ARG A 31 -0.33 15.38 -1.61
N LYS A 32 0.81 16.01 -1.89
CA LYS A 32 1.66 15.71 -3.06
C LYS A 32 2.28 14.31 -2.93
N ALA A 33 2.74 13.93 -1.75
CA ALA A 33 3.26 12.59 -1.48
C ALA A 33 2.19 11.52 -1.73
N ARG A 34 0.96 11.73 -1.26
CA ARG A 34 -0.14 10.80 -1.54
C ARG A 34 -0.46 10.71 -3.02
N ALA A 35 -0.50 11.82 -3.74
CA ALA A 35 -0.72 11.81 -5.18
C ALA A 35 0.39 11.04 -5.93
N GLU A 36 1.65 11.21 -5.54
CA GLU A 36 2.79 10.45 -6.07
C GLU A 36 2.64 8.95 -5.82
N LEU A 37 2.34 8.55 -4.59
CA LEU A 37 2.19 7.15 -4.21
C LEU A 37 0.99 6.49 -4.88
N MET A 38 -0.14 7.19 -4.99
CA MET A 38 -1.34 6.69 -5.66
C MET A 38 -1.07 6.43 -7.15
N ARG A 39 -0.32 7.31 -7.84
CA ARG A 39 0.09 7.05 -9.24
C ARG A 39 0.92 5.78 -9.34
N ALA A 40 1.92 5.63 -8.48
CA ALA A 40 2.80 4.46 -8.51
C ALA A 40 2.02 3.15 -8.29
N VAL A 41 1.08 3.12 -7.33
CA VAL A 41 0.21 1.97 -7.09
C VAL A 41 -0.66 1.64 -8.30
N LEU A 42 -1.28 2.64 -8.93
CA LEU A 42 -2.16 2.42 -10.08
C LEU A 42 -1.40 2.00 -11.34
N GLU A 43 -0.20 2.52 -11.54
CA GLU A 43 0.70 2.09 -12.61
C GLU A 43 1.13 0.64 -12.42
N GLU A 44 1.49 0.23 -11.19
CA GLU A 44 1.81 -1.17 -10.90
C GLU A 44 0.59 -2.06 -11.10
N ALA A 45 -0.59 -1.67 -10.59
CA ALA A 45 -1.83 -2.41 -10.79
C ALA A 45 -2.14 -2.63 -12.27
N ARG A 46 -1.94 -1.62 -13.12
CA ARG A 46 -2.06 -1.78 -14.58
C ARG A 46 -1.00 -2.72 -15.15
N ALA A 47 0.26 -2.58 -14.72
CA ALA A 47 1.37 -3.40 -15.21
C ALA A 47 1.22 -4.89 -14.84
N THR A 48 0.58 -5.18 -13.70
CA THR A 48 0.30 -6.54 -13.22
C THR A 48 -1.08 -7.05 -13.62
N SER A 49 -1.86 -6.28 -14.40
CA SER A 49 -3.24 -6.62 -14.75
C SER A 49 -4.12 -6.93 -13.53
N ALA A 50 -3.94 -6.17 -12.45
CA ALA A 50 -4.74 -6.31 -11.25
C ALA A 50 -6.23 -6.09 -11.57
N GLN A 51 -7.08 -6.99 -11.07
CA GLN A 51 -8.53 -6.92 -11.32
C GLN A 51 -9.19 -5.78 -10.56
N ARG A 52 -8.64 -5.39 -9.41
CA ARG A 52 -9.20 -4.35 -8.55
C ARG A 52 -8.11 -3.66 -7.73
N VAL A 53 -8.26 -2.36 -7.54
CA VAL A 53 -7.50 -1.59 -6.55
C VAL A 53 -8.47 -1.14 -5.47
N VAL A 54 -8.24 -1.63 -4.25
CA VAL A 54 -9.00 -1.25 -3.05
C VAL A 54 -8.08 -0.46 -2.14
N VAL A 55 -8.58 0.67 -1.65
CA VAL A 55 -7.84 1.57 -0.75
C VAL A 55 -8.70 1.79 0.49
N GLU A 56 -8.06 1.82 1.66
CA GLU A 56 -8.78 2.16 2.88
C GLU A 56 -9.35 3.58 2.78
N ARG A 57 -10.64 3.69 3.12
CA ARG A 57 -11.38 4.93 3.03
C ARG A 57 -10.96 5.91 4.12
N ASP A 58 -10.19 6.90 3.71
CA ASP A 58 -10.01 8.19 4.39
C ASP A 58 -10.78 9.26 3.61
N ASP A 59 -11.84 9.79 4.21
CA ASP A 59 -12.75 10.76 3.58
C ASP A 59 -12.02 12.02 3.08
N ALA A 60 -10.91 12.42 3.71
CA ALA A 60 -10.09 13.54 3.28
C ALA A 60 -9.26 13.23 2.01
N ALA A 61 -8.99 11.96 1.75
CA ALA A 61 -8.14 11.49 0.64
C ALA A 61 -8.93 11.07 -0.60
N VAL A 62 -10.20 10.67 -0.46
CA VAL A 62 -11.03 10.13 -1.56
C VAL A 62 -11.01 11.02 -2.81
N ALA A 63 -11.22 12.33 -2.63
CA ALA A 63 -11.28 13.26 -3.76
C ALA A 63 -9.94 13.38 -4.52
N LEU A 64 -8.81 13.31 -3.80
CA LEU A 64 -7.49 13.34 -4.40
C LEU A 64 -7.21 12.04 -5.16
N ASP A 65 -7.49 10.90 -4.54
CA ASP A 65 -7.27 9.58 -5.13
C ASP A 65 -8.09 9.40 -6.41
N ALA A 66 -9.37 9.80 -6.38
CA ALA A 66 -10.25 9.75 -7.54
C ALA A 66 -9.75 10.67 -8.68
N ALA A 67 -9.21 11.85 -8.35
CA ALA A 67 -8.62 12.73 -9.34
C ALA A 67 -7.39 12.09 -10.02
N VAL A 68 -6.52 11.42 -9.25
CA VAL A 68 -5.36 10.69 -9.78
C VAL A 68 -5.80 9.49 -10.62
N ALA A 69 -6.76 8.69 -10.14
CA ALA A 69 -7.28 7.53 -10.84
C ALA A 69 -7.89 7.92 -12.20
N ARG A 70 -8.67 9.01 -12.24
CA ARG A 70 -9.22 9.57 -13.48
C ARG A 70 -8.14 10.00 -14.47
N GLN A 71 -7.06 10.63 -14.01
CA GLN A 71 -5.93 11.01 -14.88
C GLN A 71 -5.28 9.78 -15.53
N LEU A 72 -5.19 8.67 -14.81
CA LEU A 72 -4.62 7.41 -15.27
C LEU A 72 -5.62 6.46 -15.94
N ARG A 73 -6.88 6.90 -16.13
CA ARG A 73 -7.99 6.07 -16.65
C ARG A 73 -8.09 4.73 -15.91
N SER A 74 -7.96 4.79 -14.59
CA SER A 74 -8.00 3.66 -13.67
C SER A 74 -9.15 3.81 -12.69
N GLU A 75 -9.57 2.70 -12.09
CA GLU A 75 -10.61 2.69 -11.05
C GLU A 75 -10.00 2.36 -9.69
N VAL A 76 -10.50 3.03 -8.65
CA VAL A 76 -10.14 2.79 -7.25
C VAL A 76 -11.42 2.71 -6.45
N VAL A 77 -11.54 1.67 -5.62
CA VAL A 77 -12.65 1.54 -4.68
C VAL A 77 -12.16 1.84 -3.27
N HIS A 78 -12.84 2.75 -2.58
CA HIS A 78 -12.56 3.06 -1.19
C HIS A 78 -13.50 2.27 -0.28
N LEU A 79 -12.93 1.41 0.56
CA LEU A 79 -13.66 0.60 1.54
C LEU A 79 -13.16 0.90 2.95
N ARG A 80 -14.01 0.79 3.97
CA ARG A 80 -13.58 0.79 5.37
C ARG A 80 -12.85 -0.52 5.67
N ALA A 81 -11.98 -0.47 6.66
CA ALA A 81 -11.18 -1.62 7.09
C ALA A 81 -12.03 -2.87 7.41
N VAL A 82 -13.24 -2.69 7.95
CA VAL A 82 -14.17 -3.79 8.26
C VAL A 82 -14.83 -4.44 7.04
N GLU A 83 -14.79 -3.78 5.88
CA GLU A 83 -15.44 -4.22 4.65
C GLU A 83 -14.51 -5.08 3.77
N GLU A 84 -13.18 -4.96 3.95
CA GLU A 84 -12.18 -5.71 3.19
C GLU A 84 -11.00 -6.10 4.10
N PRO A 85 -10.94 -7.35 4.59
CA PRO A 85 -9.88 -7.82 5.48
C PRO A 85 -8.46 -7.63 4.93
N LEU A 86 -8.28 -7.64 3.60
CA LEU A 86 -6.97 -7.41 2.99
C LEU A 86 -6.43 -5.99 3.23
N LEU A 87 -7.29 -5.02 3.57
CA LEU A 87 -6.84 -3.68 3.95
C LEU A 87 -6.03 -3.70 5.25
N TRP A 88 -6.36 -4.56 6.21
CA TRP A 88 -5.60 -4.70 7.45
C TRP A 88 -4.20 -5.25 7.20
N LEU A 89 -4.06 -6.13 6.21
CA LEU A 89 -2.78 -6.72 5.83
C LEU A 89 -1.82 -5.65 5.29
N SER A 90 -2.33 -4.74 4.45
CA SER A 90 -1.56 -3.62 3.91
C SER A 90 -1.02 -2.71 5.03
N ASP A 91 -1.90 -2.28 5.95
CA ASP A 91 -1.50 -1.41 7.07
C ASP A 91 -0.52 -2.10 8.03
N ALA A 92 -0.79 -3.36 8.41
CA ALA A 92 0.10 -4.14 9.27
C ALA A 92 1.50 -4.30 8.63
N THR A 93 1.57 -4.54 7.32
CA THR A 93 2.84 -4.67 6.60
C THR A 93 3.59 -3.34 6.55
N ALA A 94 2.90 -2.24 6.23
CA ALA A 94 3.49 -0.91 6.21
C ALA A 94 4.04 -0.51 7.59
N TRP A 95 3.30 -0.81 8.66
CA TRP A 95 3.74 -0.59 10.04
C TRP A 95 4.99 -1.40 10.39
N CYS A 96 5.04 -2.69 10.05
CA CYS A 96 6.22 -3.54 10.28
C CYS A 96 7.47 -2.99 9.59
N VAL A 97 7.29 -2.55 8.34
CA VAL A 97 8.35 -1.97 7.53
C VAL A 97 8.80 -0.59 8.02
N HIS A 98 7.90 0.20 8.60
CA HIS A 98 8.25 1.45 9.28
C HIS A 98 8.99 1.20 10.60
N ARG A 99 8.50 0.25 11.42
CA ARG A 99 9.07 -0.09 12.73
C ARG A 99 10.48 -0.69 12.62
N SER A 100 10.79 -1.37 11.51
CA SER A 100 12.08 -1.99 11.22
C SER A 100 12.45 -3.15 12.18
N GLY A 101 13.70 -3.62 12.13
CA GLY A 101 14.21 -4.71 12.96
C GLY A 101 13.42 -6.01 12.78
N ASP A 102 13.14 -6.70 13.90
CA ASP A 102 12.43 -7.99 13.92
C ASP A 102 11.04 -7.95 13.28
N TRP A 103 10.42 -6.76 13.21
CA TRP A 103 9.13 -6.58 12.56
C TRP A 103 9.27 -6.58 11.05
N ARG A 104 10.28 -5.89 10.51
CA ARG A 104 10.58 -5.94 9.08
C ARG A 104 11.02 -7.34 8.66
N THR A 105 11.83 -8.01 9.48
CA THR A 105 12.24 -9.41 9.23
C THR A 105 11.03 -10.35 9.18
N ALA A 106 10.04 -10.16 10.05
CA ALA A 106 8.87 -11.02 10.11
C ALA A 106 8.00 -10.96 8.84
N VAL A 107 7.86 -9.79 8.21
CA VAL A 107 7.09 -9.63 6.95
C VAL A 107 7.94 -9.76 5.69
N ALA A 108 9.26 -9.96 5.82
CA ALA A 108 10.16 -10.10 4.68
C ALA A 108 9.73 -11.18 3.67
N PRO A 109 9.17 -12.36 4.06
CA PRO A 109 8.78 -13.40 3.11
C PRO A 109 7.73 -12.97 2.08
N ILE A 110 6.84 -12.04 2.44
CA ILE A 110 5.78 -11.55 1.55
C ILE A 110 6.17 -10.26 0.83
N ILE A 111 7.28 -9.62 1.20
CA ILE A 111 7.71 -8.38 0.55
C ILE A 111 8.43 -8.72 -0.75
N ARG A 112 7.91 -8.19 -1.85
CA ARG A 112 8.66 -8.14 -3.11
C ARG A 112 9.52 -6.89 -3.14
N ASP A 113 10.79 -7.05 -3.50
CA ASP A 113 11.63 -5.93 -3.92
C ASP A 113 11.01 -5.30 -5.17
N GLY A 114 10.34 -4.18 -4.99
CA GLY A 114 9.66 -3.47 -6.07
C GLY A 114 10.68 -2.88 -7.04
N ARG A 115 10.50 -3.15 -8.34
CA ARG A 115 11.03 -2.25 -9.37
C ARG A 115 10.26 -0.94 -9.22
N PHE A 116 10.86 0.08 -8.62
CA PHE A 116 10.29 1.43 -8.68
C PHE A 116 10.05 1.77 -10.16
N PRO A 117 8.87 2.26 -10.57
CA PRO A 117 8.75 2.91 -11.87
C PRO A 117 9.82 4.00 -11.90
N LYS A 118 10.65 4.01 -12.96
CA LYS A 118 11.68 5.04 -13.13
C LYS A 118 11.00 6.38 -12.96
N ARG A 119 11.52 7.19 -12.03
CA ARG A 119 11.05 8.56 -11.78
C ARG A 119 10.92 9.26 -13.13
N SER A 120 9.72 9.63 -13.54
CA SER A 120 9.54 10.48 -14.72
C SER A 120 10.30 11.77 -14.44
N GLU A 121 11.36 12.01 -15.21
CA GLU A 121 12.12 13.25 -15.14
C GLU A 121 11.15 14.42 -15.35
N PRO A 122 11.31 15.54 -14.62
CA PRO A 122 10.51 16.72 -14.89
C PRO A 122 10.88 17.22 -16.30
N GLY A 123 9.91 17.13 -17.21
CA GLY A 123 9.93 17.89 -18.47
C GLY A 123 9.58 19.35 -18.26
#